data_AF-A0A8K1ZG36-F1
#
_entry.id   AF-A0A8K1ZG36-F1
#
_cell.length_a   1.000
_cell.length_b   1.000
_cell.length_c   1.000
_cell.angle_alpha   90.00
_cell.angle_beta   90.00
_cell.angle_gamma   90.00
#
_symmetry.space_group_name_H-M   'P 1'
#
loop_
_entity.id
_entity.type
_entity.pdbx_description
1 polymer ?
#
loop_
_entity_poly.entity_id
_entity_poly.type
_entity_poly.pdbx_seq_one_letter_code
_entity_poly.pdbx_strand_id
1 'polypeptide(L)' 'MYSFFYKSYHLLNMLLSLEYFSLMIFMNLYLLTWGMMEKYVLMYFLVFCVCEGAFGLSLLVSLVRFNGNDYVQSLFLTKC' A
#
# COMPACT_ATOMS: atom_id res chain seq x y z
N MET A 1 -3.61 2.76 -12.04
CA MET A 1 -4.23 3.87 -11.29
C MET A 1 -5.75 3.92 -11.46
N TYR A 2 -6.31 4.00 -12.68
CA TYR A 2 -7.77 3.99 -12.85
C TYR A 2 -8.45 2.73 -12.25
N SER A 3 -7.79 1.58 -12.26
CA SER A 3 -8.30 0.37 -11.59
C SER A 3 -8.40 0.50 -10.06
N PHE A 4 -7.57 1.32 -9.42
CA PHE A 4 -7.63 1.57 -7.97
C PHE A 4 -8.92 2.29 -7.59
N PHE A 5 -9.30 3.30 -8.38
CA PHE A 5 -10.51 4.10 -8.14
C PHE A 5 -11.80 3.37 -8.54
N TYR A 6 -11.77 2.51 -9.56
CA TYR A 6 -12.99 1.87 -10.10
C TYR A 6 -13.23 0.41 -9.66
N LYS A 7 -12.22 -0.29 -9.13
CA LYS A 7 -12.32 -1.69 -8.67
C LYS A 7 -11.91 -1.84 -7.20
N SER A 8 -12.31 -0.91 -6.34
CA SER A 8 -12.12 -0.96 -4.89
C SER A 8 -13.04 -1.97 -4.19
N TYR A 9 -13.33 -3.11 -4.83
CA TYR A 9 -14.17 -4.16 -4.26
C TYR A 9 -13.35 -5.10 -3.37
N HIS A 10 -12.07 -5.33 -3.68
CA HIS A 10 -11.20 -6.19 -2.86
C HIS A 10 -10.03 -5.39 -2.30
N LEU A 11 -9.91 -5.37 -0.99
CA LEU A 11 -8.90 -4.60 -0.26
C LEU A 11 -7.47 -5.06 -0.58
N LEU A 12 -7.28 -6.36 -0.85
CA LEU A 12 -6.00 -6.93 -1.30
C LEU A 12 -5.50 -6.29 -2.61
N ASN A 13 -6.39 -6.07 -3.58
CA ASN A 13 -6.03 -5.49 -4.87
C ASN A 13 -5.64 -4.00 -4.72
N MET A 14 -6.20 -3.32 -3.73
CA MET A 14 -5.81 -1.95 -3.36
C MET A 14 -4.38 -1.94 -2.78
N LEU A 15 -4.07 -2.85 -1.85
CA LEU A 15 -2.74 -2.98 -1.25
C LEU A 15 -1.66 -3.29 -2.30
N LEU A 16 -1.92 -4.24 -3.21
CA LEU A 16 -0.97 -4.60 -4.27
C LEU A 16 -0.69 -3.43 -5.24
N SER A 17 -1.71 -2.63 -5.53
CA SER A 17 -1.53 -1.44 -6.37
C SER A 17 -0.76 -0.32 -5.66
N LEU A 18 -0.82 -0.26 -4.33
CA LEU A 18 -0.09 0.70 -3.50
C LEU A 18 1.39 0.33 -3.41
N GLU A 19 1.70 -0.96 -3.25
CA GLU A 19 3.07 -1.47 -3.37
C GLU A 19 3.67 -1.15 -4.75
N TYR A 20 2.92 -1.38 -5.83
CA TYR A 20 3.38 -1.01 -7.17
C TYR A 20 3.71 0.49 -7.29
N PHE A 21 2.91 1.36 -6.68
CA PHE A 21 3.17 2.81 -6.67
C PHE A 21 4.44 3.18 -5.89
N SER A 22 4.66 2.56 -4.72
CA SER A 22 5.89 2.77 -3.94
C SER A 22 7.16 2.37 -4.70
N LEU A 23 7.10 1.27 -5.47
CA LEU A 23 8.20 0.83 -6.34
C LEU A 23 8.47 1.83 -7.48
N MET A 24 7.42 2.37 -8.11
CA MET A 24 7.61 3.39 -9.15
C MET A 24 8.27 4.66 -8.59
N ILE A 25 7.89 5.09 -7.38
CA ILE A 25 8.54 6.23 -6.71
C ILE A 25 10.00 5.89 -6.38
N PHE A 26 10.26 4.68 -5.85
CA PHE A 26 11.63 4.25 -5.55
C PHE A 26 12.53 4.28 -6.78
N MET A 27 12.06 3.79 -7.94
CA MET A 27 12.83 3.81 -9.18
C MET A 27 13.14 5.24 -9.65
N ASN A 28 12.20 6.18 -9.49
CA ASN A 28 12.43 7.59 -9.80
C ASN A 28 13.44 8.23 -8.84
N LEU A 29 13.35 7.96 -7.54
CA LEU A 29 14.30 8.44 -6.54
C LEU A 29 15.70 7.87 -6.77
N TYR A 30 15.79 6.60 -7.15
CA TYR A 30 17.05 5.95 -7.48
C TYR A 30 17.71 6.61 -8.71
N LEU A 31 16.93 6.94 -9.75
CA LEU A 31 17.46 7.66 -10.91
C LEU A 31 17.94 9.07 -10.55
N LEU A 32 17.19 9.78 -9.70
CA LEU A 32 17.56 11.13 -9.24
C LEU A 32 18.85 11.11 -8.40
N THR A 33 19.05 10.06 -7.61
CA THR A 33 20.20 9.92 -6.69
C THR A 33 21.37 9.13 -7.28
N TRP A 34 21.32 8.75 -8.56
CA TRP A 34 22.34 7.91 -9.21
C TRP A 34 23.77 8.48 -9.11
N GLY A 35 23.92 9.81 -9.03
CA GLY A 35 25.22 10.49 -8.87
C GLY A 35 25.55 10.94 -7.44
N MET A 36 24.66 10.72 -6.48
CA MET A 36 24.82 11.18 -5.09
C MET A 36 25.39 10.05 -4.23
N MET A 37 26.37 10.35 -3.37
CA MET A 37 26.96 9.36 -2.47
C MET A 37 26.03 8.95 -1.31
N GLU A 38 25.03 9.77 -1.02
CA GLU A 38 24.12 9.61 0.12
C GLU A 38 22.94 8.66 -0.22
N LYS A 39 23.23 7.37 -0.34
CA LYS A 39 22.21 6.33 -0.59
C LYS A 39 21.35 5.99 0.64
N TYR A 40 21.68 6.51 1.82
CA TYR A 40 20.95 6.24 3.06
C TYR A 40 19.47 6.66 2.97
N VAL A 41 19.16 7.74 2.24
CA VAL A 41 17.78 8.21 2.04
C VAL A 41 16.92 7.16 1.33
N LEU A 42 17.47 6.44 0.36
CA LEU A 42 16.76 5.35 -0.34
C LEU A 42 16.46 4.19 0.62
N MET A 43 17.38 3.89 1.53
CA MET A 43 17.21 2.82 2.51
C MET A 43 16.11 3.16 3.53
N TYR A 44 16.10 4.40 4.04
CA TYR A 44 15.01 4.87 4.90
C TYR A 44 13.66 4.83 4.20
N PHE A 45 13.59 5.27 2.93
CA PHE A 45 12.36 5.21 2.14
C PHE A 45 11.81 3.78 2.04
N LEU A 46 12.67 2.80 1.75
CA LEU A 46 12.27 1.40 1.67
C LEU A 46 11.72 0.87 3.00
N VAL A 47 12.34 1.23 4.14
CA VAL A 47 11.84 0.82 5.46
C VAL A 47 10.43 1.36 5.70
N PHE A 48 10.19 2.64 5.41
CA PHE A 48 8.86 3.22 5.53
C PHE A 48 7.82 2.53 4.63
N CYS A 49 8.17 2.21 3.38
CA CYS A 49 7.26 1.50 2.47
C CYS A 49 6.88 0.10 3.00
N VAL A 50 7.84 -0.66 3.54
CA VAL A 50 7.56 -1.98 4.12
C VAL A 50 6.69 -1.86 5.37
N CYS A 51 6.91 -0.84 6.20
CA CYS A 51 6.08 -0.57 7.38
C CYS A 51 4.63 -0.23 7.00
N GLU A 52 4.41 0.60 5.98
CA GLU A 52 3.07 0.90 5.47
C GLU A 52 2.37 -0.35 4.91
N GLY A 53 3.11 -1.21 4.18
CA GLY A 53 2.61 -2.50 3.71
C GLY A 53 2.16 -3.40 4.87
N ALA A 54 3.02 -3.59 5.87
CA ALA A 54 2.70 -4.39 7.05
C ALA A 54 1.48 -3.85 7.82
N PHE A 55 1.39 -2.53 7.96
CA PHE A 55 0.24 -1.88 8.58
C PHE A 55 -1.04 -2.13 7.77
N GLY A 56 -1.00 -1.97 6.45
CA GLY A 56 -2.13 -2.22 5.57
C GLY A 56 -2.62 -3.68 5.58
N LEU A 57 -1.70 -4.64 5.61
CA LEU A 57 -2.02 -6.06 5.78
C LEU A 57 -2.65 -6.37 7.14
N SER A 58 -2.16 -5.75 8.22
CA SER A 58 -2.74 -5.94 9.56
C SER A 58 -4.21 -5.48 9.63
N LEU A 59 -4.52 -4.37 8.95
CA LEU A 59 -5.89 -3.88 8.80
C LEU A 59 -6.74 -4.84 7.98
N LEU A 60 -6.23 -5.37 6.86
CA LEU A 60 -6.96 -6.36 6.06
C LEU A 60 -7.31 -7.60 6.90
N VAL A 61 -6.34 -8.14 7.65
CA VAL A 61 -6.58 -9.30 8.54
C VAL A 61 -7.64 -8.97 9.59
N SER A 62 -7.65 -7.76 10.15
CA SER A 62 -8.69 -7.35 11.10
C SER A 62 -10.08 -7.30 10.44
N LEU A 63 -10.18 -6.78 9.22
CA LEU A 63 -11.45 -6.68 8.49
C LEU A 63 -12.01 -8.06 8.11
N VAL A 64 -11.15 -8.98 7.71
CA VAL A 64 -11.55 -10.38 7.46
C VAL A 64 -12.09 -11.03 8.73
N ARG A 65 -11.49 -10.77 9.90
CA ARG A 65 -11.97 -11.34 11.18
C ARG A 65 -13.31 -10.75 11.63
N PHE A 66 -13.57 -9.46 11.40
CA PHE A 66 -14.81 -8.81 11.84
C PHE A 66 -15.98 -9.00 10.86
N ASN A 67 -15.73 -8.91 9.56
CA ASN A 67 -16.79 -8.89 8.54
C ASN A 67 -16.82 -10.18 7.69
N GLY A 68 -15.86 -11.09 7.85
CA GLY A 68 -15.78 -12.34 7.10
C GLY A 68 -15.48 -12.17 5.60
N ASN A 69 -15.21 -10.94 5.14
CA ASN A 69 -15.10 -10.64 3.72
C ASN A 69 -14.13 -9.47 3.43
N ASP A 70 -13.38 -9.57 2.33
CA ASP A 70 -12.34 -8.62 1.90
C ASP A 70 -12.90 -7.34 1.23
N TYR A 71 -14.21 -7.12 1.30
CA TYR A 71 -14.86 -5.99 0.62
C TYR A 71 -14.89 -4.75 1.50
N VAL A 72 -14.33 -3.66 0.97
CA VAL A 72 -14.39 -2.32 1.57
C VAL A 72 -15.84 -1.88 1.78
N GLN A 73 -16.78 -2.36 0.95
CA GLN A 73 -18.20 -2.03 1.07
C GLN A 73 -18.86 -2.56 2.35
N SER A 74 -18.29 -3.60 2.98
CA SER A 74 -18.76 -4.12 4.28
C SER A 74 -18.43 -3.19 5.46
N LEU A 75 -17.45 -2.29 5.34
CA LEU A 75 -17.16 -1.25 6.35
C LEU A 75 -18.29 -0.22 6.47
N PHE A 76 -19.13 -0.06 5.45
CA PHE A 76 -20.29 0.83 5.53
C PHE A 76 -21.46 0.21 6.30
N LEU A 77 -21.51 -1.13 6.45
CA LEU A 77 -22.52 -1.84 7.22
C LEU A 77 -22.29 -1.78 8.74
N THR A 78 -21.08 -1.47 9.19
CA THR A 78 -20.76 -1.23 10.62
C THR A 78 -20.99 0.22 11.05
N LYS A 79 -21.56 1.07 10.18
CA LYS A 79 -22.07 2.39 10.57
C LYS A 79 -23.43 2.21 11.26
N CYS A 80 -23.40 2.00 12.57
CA CYS A 80 -24.41 2.53 13.45
C CYS A 80 -23.93 3.89 13.96
#